data_AF-A0A7W0ZIV3-F1
#
_entry.id   AF-A0A7W0ZIV3-F1
#
_cell.length_a   1.000
_cell.length_b   1.000
_cell.length_c   1.000
_cell.angle_alpha   90.00
_cell.angle_beta   90.00
_cell.angle_gamma   90.00
#
_symmetry.space_group_name_H-M   'P 1'
#
loop_
_entity.id
_entity.type
_entity.pdbx_description
1 polymer ?
#
loop_
_entity_poly.entity_id
_entity_poly.type
_entity_poly.pdbx_seq_one_letter_code
_entity_poly.pdbx_strand_id
1 'polypeptide(L)'
;MLRLTRRTQILLDEQRYQRLRARAAAERTSVGALVRDAVDRVLEGDDSDVASAEAFLSATPLCVGEPEELGEELESALARDRL
;
A
#
# COMPACT_ATOMS: atom_id res chain seq x y z
N MET A 1 1.34 16.41 3.99
CA MET A 1 1.02 15.95 5.36
C MET A 1 -0.43 16.33 5.65
N LEU A 2 -1.37 15.37 5.60
CA LEU A 2 -2.77 15.63 5.90
C LEU A 2 -2.91 15.91 7.42
N ARG A 3 -3.51 17.04 7.79
CA ARG A 3 -3.78 17.38 9.19
C ARG A 3 -5.06 16.70 9.64
N LEU A 4 -5.05 16.09 10.82
CA LEU A 4 -6.24 15.52 11.45
C LEU A 4 -7.16 16.67 11.94
N THR A 5 -8.37 16.77 11.40
CA THR A 5 -9.31 17.89 11.67
C THR A 5 -10.54 17.48 12.50
N ARG A 6 -10.83 16.19 12.61
CA ARG A 6 -11.98 15.64 13.34
C ARG A 6 -11.51 14.55 14.31
N ARG A 7 -12.12 14.49 15.51
CA ARG A 7 -11.88 13.45 16.52
C ARG A 7 -13.16 12.64 16.72
N THR A 8 -13.01 11.33 16.62
CA THR A 8 -14.07 10.35 16.92
C THR A 8 -13.66 9.56 18.16
N GLN A 9 -14.60 9.31 19.08
CA GLN A 9 -14.40 8.44 20.24
C GLN A 9 -15.15 7.13 20.03
N ILE A 10 -14.48 6.01 20.29
CA ILE A 10 -15.03 4.66 20.12
C ILE A 10 -14.75 3.90 21.40
N LEU A 11 -15.78 3.25 21.95
CA LEU A 11 -15.63 2.35 23.09
C LEU A 11 -15.33 0.94 22.59
N LEU A 12 -14.29 0.34 23.15
CA LEU A 12 -13.89 -1.03 22.89
C LEU A 12 -13.95 -1.81 24.20
N ASP A 13 -14.29 -3.09 24.11
CA ASP A 13 -14.04 -4.00 25.21
C ASP A 13 -12.52 -4.18 25.43
N GLU A 14 -12.16 -4.67 26.61
CA GLU A 14 -10.76 -4.87 27.02
C GLU A 14 -10.02 -5.80 26.05
N GLN A 15 -10.67 -6.87 25.60
CA GLN A 15 -10.06 -7.85 24.71
C GLN A 15 -9.67 -7.22 23.36
N ARG A 16 -10.56 -6.43 22.76
CA ARG A 16 -10.31 -5.70 21.51
C ARG A 16 -9.23 -4.65 21.68
N TYR A 17 -9.25 -3.91 22.80
CA TYR A 17 -8.23 -2.91 23.07
C TYR A 17 -6.83 -3.54 23.20
N GLN A 18 -6.70 -4.65 23.92
CA GLN A 18 -5.41 -5.35 24.06
C GLN A 18 -4.90 -5.87 22.73
N ARG A 19 -5.77 -6.41 21.86
CA ARG A 19 -5.40 -6.84 20.51
C ARG A 19 -4.85 -5.69 19.67
N LEU A 20 -5.53 -4.53 19.67
CA LEU A 20 -5.05 -3.34 18.97
C LEU A 20 -3.71 -2.84 19.52
N ARG A 21 -3.57 -2.79 20.84
CA ARG A 21 -2.34 -2.35 21.50
C ARG A 21 -1.16 -3.26 21.16
N ALA A 22 -1.36 -4.57 21.22
CA ALA A 22 -0.33 -5.55 20.87
C ALA A 22 0.11 -5.40 19.40
N ARG A 23 -0.85 -5.22 18.49
CA ARG A 23 -0.55 -5.04 17.06
C ARG A 23 0.18 -3.73 16.79
N ALA A 24 -0.27 -2.63 17.38
CA ALA A 24 0.38 -1.33 17.22
C ALA A 24 1.82 -1.33 17.76
N ALA A 25 2.05 -2.03 18.88
CA ALA A 25 3.40 -2.21 19.43
C ALA A 25 4.30 -3.02 18.49
N ALA A 26 3.79 -4.11 17.89
CA ALA A 26 4.52 -4.92 16.93
C ALA A 26 4.91 -4.12 15.66
N GLU A 27 4.05 -3.21 15.22
CA GLU A 27 4.29 -2.33 14.06
C GLU A 27 5.02 -1.01 14.41
N ARG A 28 5.36 -0.79 15.69
CA ARG A 28 5.96 0.47 16.19
C ARG A 28 5.15 1.72 15.83
N THR A 29 3.83 1.60 15.85
CA THR A 29 2.88 2.68 15.55
C THR A 29 1.95 2.96 16.73
N SER A 30 1.12 3.99 16.62
CA SER A 30 0.09 4.29 17.62
C SER A 30 -1.20 3.53 17.31
N VAL A 31 -1.99 3.21 18.34
CA VAL A 31 -3.34 2.63 18.15
C VAL A 31 -4.19 3.52 17.23
N GLY A 32 -4.10 4.84 17.37
CA GLY A 32 -4.83 5.77 16.52
C GLY A 32 -4.39 5.75 15.05
N ALA A 33 -3.10 5.49 14.77
CA ALA A 33 -2.61 5.31 13.40
C ALA A 33 -3.12 3.98 12.84
N LEU A 34 -2.97 2.89 13.58
CA LEU A 34 -3.48 1.58 13.17
C LEU A 34 -5.00 1.59 12.88
N VAL A 35 -5.79 2.30 13.68
CA VAL A 35 -7.23 2.45 13.45
C VAL A 35 -7.52 3.25 12.17
N ARG A 36 -6.75 4.31 11.89
CA ARG A 36 -6.91 5.07 10.63
C ARG A 36 -6.57 4.20 9.43
N ASP A 37 -5.44 3.50 9.45
CA ASP A 37 -5.03 2.61 8.36
C ASP A 37 -6.08 1.50 8.12
N ALA A 38 -6.69 0.97 9.18
CA ALA A 38 -7.76 0.00 9.07
C ALA A 38 -9.05 0.60 8.48
N VAL A 39 -9.37 1.85 8.84
CA VAL A 39 -10.50 2.58 8.26
C VAL A 39 -10.27 2.82 6.77
N ASP A 40 -9.08 3.30 6.39
CA ASP A 40 -8.71 3.55 5.00
C ASP A 40 -8.85 2.26 4.19
N ARG A 41 -8.28 1.13 4.65
CA ARG A 41 -8.44 -0.18 3.95
C ARG A 41 -9.89 -0.64 3.80
N VAL A 42 -10.73 -0.42 4.80
CA VAL A 42 -12.14 -0.85 4.76
C VAL A 42 -12.97 0.06 3.85
N LEU A 43 -12.67 1.36 3.83
CA LEU A 43 -13.43 2.36 3.07
C LEU A 43 -12.96 2.52 1.64
N GLU A 44 -11.67 2.33 1.37
CA GLU A 44 -11.12 2.31 0.00
C GLU A 44 -11.57 1.04 -0.74
N GLY A 45 -11.88 -0.03 -0.02
CA GLY A 45 -12.21 -1.33 -0.62
C GLY A 45 -11.06 -1.89 -1.47
N ASP A 46 -11.16 -3.14 -1.90
CA ASP A 46 -10.24 -3.72 -2.89
C ASP A 46 -10.39 -3.07 -4.29
N ASP A 47 -11.06 -1.92 -4.41
CA ASP A 47 -11.21 -1.18 -5.67
C ASP A 47 -9.87 -0.68 -6.21
N SER A 48 -8.86 -0.53 -5.33
CA SER A 48 -7.46 -0.33 -5.75
C SER A 48 -6.97 -1.46 -6.64
N ASP A 49 -7.29 -2.71 -6.31
CA ASP A 49 -6.82 -3.88 -7.06
C ASP A 49 -7.58 -4.03 -8.38
N VAL A 50 -8.91 -3.80 -8.37
CA VAL A 50 -9.73 -3.90 -9.59
C VAL A 50 -9.42 -2.76 -10.57
N ALA A 51 -9.36 -1.51 -10.10
CA ALA A 51 -9.04 -0.38 -10.96
C ALA A 51 -7.59 -0.43 -11.47
N SER A 52 -6.63 -0.89 -10.65
CA SER A 52 -5.24 -1.09 -11.09
C SER A 52 -5.12 -2.26 -12.07
N ALA A 53 -5.89 -3.33 -11.87
CA ALA A 53 -5.94 -4.45 -12.82
C ALA A 53 -6.57 -4.01 -14.15
N GLU A 54 -7.66 -3.26 -14.15
CA GLU A 54 -8.26 -2.72 -15.38
C GLU A 54 -7.33 -1.75 -16.08
N ALA A 55 -6.64 -0.86 -15.35
CA ALA A 55 -5.65 0.04 -15.94
C ALA A 55 -4.46 -0.73 -16.55
N PHE A 56 -4.00 -1.80 -15.90
CA PHE A 56 -2.95 -2.67 -16.42
C PHE A 56 -3.40 -3.46 -17.66
N LEU A 57 -4.61 -4.03 -17.63
CA LEU A 57 -5.16 -4.82 -18.73
C LEU A 57 -5.58 -3.97 -19.94
N SER A 58 -5.95 -2.71 -19.71
CA SER A 58 -6.29 -1.75 -20.77
C SER A 58 -5.07 -1.01 -21.33
N ALA A 59 -3.90 -1.17 -20.72
CA ALA A 59 -2.67 -0.59 -21.23
C ALA A 59 -2.34 -1.17 -22.61
N THR A 60 -1.83 -0.32 -23.51
CA THR A 60 -1.34 -0.77 -24.82
C THR A 60 -0.16 -1.71 -24.62
N PRO A 61 -0.17 -2.94 -25.20
CA PRO A 61 0.95 -3.86 -25.11
C PRO A 61 2.23 -3.20 -25.63
N LEU A 62 3.26 -3.21 -24.79
CA LEU A 62 4.60 -2.78 -25.19
C LEU A 62 5.26 -3.91 -25.98
N CYS A 63 5.71 -3.59 -27.19
CA CYS A 63 6.58 -4.48 -27.95
C CYS A 63 7.97 -4.42 -27.33
N VAL A 64 8.20 -5.31 -26.38
CA VAL A 64 9.54 -5.62 -25.88
C VAL A 64 10.05 -6.78 -26.73
N GLY A 65 11.32 -6.73 -27.15
CA GLY A 65 11.94 -7.73 -28.01
C GLY A 65 12.05 -9.10 -27.34
N GLU A 66 13.05 -9.89 -27.72
CA GLU A 66 13.25 -11.19 -27.08
C GLU A 66 13.64 -11.04 -25.60
N PRO A 67 13.28 -12.00 -24.74
CA PRO A 67 13.50 -11.91 -23.29
C PRO A 67 14.96 -11.62 -22.91
N GLU A 68 15.91 -12.19 -23.64
CA GLU A 68 17.35 -11.99 -23.43
C GLU A 68 17.76 -10.54 -23.72
N GLU A 69 17.26 -9.95 -24.81
CA GLU A 69 17.57 -8.57 -25.21
C GLU A 69 16.99 -7.56 -24.21
N LEU A 70 15.77 -7.83 -23.72
CA LEU A 70 15.15 -7.01 -22.68
C LEU A 70 15.95 -7.06 -21.37
N GLY A 71 16.49 -8.23 -21.01
CA GLY A 71 17.35 -8.40 -19.85
C GLY A 71 18.60 -7.52 -19.93
N GLU A 72 19.30 -7.55 -21.05
CA GLU A 72 20.50 -6.74 -21.29
C GLU A 72 20.19 -5.22 -21.28
N GLU A 73 19.04 -4.82 -21.82
CA GLU A 73 18.59 -3.43 -21.81
C GLU A 73 18.32 -2.94 -20.37
N LEU A 74 17.62 -3.74 -19.57
CA LEU A 74 17.29 -3.42 -18.18
C LEU A 74 18.54 -3.35 -17.30
N GLU A 75 19.48 -4.29 -17.45
CA GLU A 75 20.75 -4.24 -16.73
C GLU A 75 21.55 -2.98 -17.08
N SER A 76 21.58 -2.62 -18.36
CA SER A 76 22.22 -1.40 -18.83
C SER A 76 21.54 -0.13 -18.29
N ALA A 77 20.21 -0.12 -18.18
CA ALA A 77 19.47 1.00 -17.59
C ALA A 77 19.74 1.15 -16.09
N LEU A 78 19.74 0.04 -15.34
CA LEU A 78 20.03 0.01 -13.91
C LEU A 78 21.48 0.42 -13.60
N ALA A 79 22.43 0.11 -14.50
CA ALA A 79 23.82 0.53 -14.36
C ALA A 79 24.00 2.05 -14.56
N ARG A 80 23.18 2.69 -15.43
CA ARG A 80 23.21 4.14 -15.68
C ARG A 80 22.65 4.96 -14.52
N ASP A 81 21.66 4.42 -13.81
CA ASP A 81 20.99 5.10 -12.68
C ASP A 81 21.83 5.10 -11.38
N ARG A 82 22.92 4.31 -11.34
CA ARG A 82 23.83 4.18 -10.18
C ARG A 82 25.08 5.08 -10.24
N LEU A 83 25.14 6.03 -11.17
CA LEU A 83 26.20 7.05 -11.29
C LEU A 83 25.67 8.44 -10.89
#